data_AF-A0A3E0HVQ1-F1
#
_entry.id   AF-A0A3E0HVQ1-F1
#
_cell.length_a   1.000
_cell.length_b   1.000
_cell.length_c   1.000
_cell.angle_alpha   90.00
_cell.angle_beta   90.00
_cell.angle_gamma   90.00
#
_symmetry.space_group_name_H-M   'P 1'
#
loop_
_entity.id
_entity.type
_entity.pdbx_description
1 polymer ?
#
loop_
_entity_poly.entity_id
_entity_poly.type
_entity_poly.pdbx_seq_one_letter_code
_entity_poly.pdbx_strand_id
1 'polypeptide(L)'
;MVYVLFFAVCNLYIKIKLLKFDKRINIQITDMDFSQYTFTPNQHNGENRIFISFQYTIEKKNALRKRFPSAKWSKTKRAWHLPDLPVVRKALNIPLKSIFIQQKSKIHAVNEQALSNFIAQLELKAYSQNTIKIYVSEFIHLLKILKSYSVNNLTPKRLKDYFLYCVKVEKMKERKINGKINAIKFYFEQVLHQERMFFDIPRPKKPQTLPKMLSKTDIRKTFKAVENPKHLLMLQLCYGMGLRVSEVVGLKITHIDSKRMQVLILEGKGKKDRYVNLPESVLTLLRTYYKSYKPKSWLFEGQYGGQYSTTSVQKVFKRAMKKAGINKQIGIHGLRHSYATHLLESGADLRFIQKLLGHHSIKTTQTYTHVSKASIKNISSPLDSL
;
A
#
# COMPACT_ATOMS: atom_id res chain seq x y z
N MET A 1 -32.35 34.66 -3.52
CA MET A 1 -33.33 33.80 -2.82
C MET A 1 -33.88 32.66 -3.69
N VAL A 2 -33.18 32.22 -4.75
CA VAL A 2 -33.61 31.14 -5.67
C VAL A 2 -32.75 29.87 -5.53
N TYR A 3 -31.54 29.98 -4.97
CA TYR A 3 -30.63 28.84 -4.75
C TYR A 3 -31.00 27.94 -3.56
N VAL A 4 -31.75 28.44 -2.58
CA VAL A 4 -32.16 27.67 -1.39
C VAL A 4 -33.34 26.74 -1.70
N LEU A 5 -34.24 27.14 -2.60
CA LEU A 5 -35.37 26.29 -3.03
C LEU A 5 -34.91 25.09 -3.87
N PHE A 6 -33.87 25.25 -4.71
CA PHE A 6 -33.37 24.15 -5.56
C PHE A 6 -32.71 23.03 -4.74
N PHE A 7 -32.02 23.38 -3.65
CA PHE A 7 -31.42 22.40 -2.73
C PHE A 7 -32.47 21.66 -1.89
N ALA A 8 -33.57 22.33 -1.51
CA ALA A 8 -34.66 21.72 -0.77
C ALA A 8 -35.46 20.71 -1.63
N VAL A 9 -35.74 21.05 -2.90
CA VAL A 9 -36.46 20.17 -3.83
C VAL A 9 -35.61 18.96 -4.25
N CYS A 10 -34.30 19.13 -4.47
CA CYS A 10 -33.39 18.01 -4.75
C CYS A 10 -33.25 17.04 -3.55
N ASN A 11 -33.22 17.55 -2.32
CA ASN A 11 -33.17 16.70 -1.13
C ASN A 11 -34.47 15.91 -0.91
N LEU A 12 -35.63 16.53 -1.21
CA LEU A 12 -36.92 15.84 -1.10
C LEU A 12 -37.08 14.76 -2.18
N TYR A 13 -36.60 15.00 -3.40
CA TYR A 13 -36.65 14.03 -4.49
C TYR A 13 -35.71 12.82 -4.24
N ILE A 14 -34.55 13.04 -3.62
CA ILE A 14 -33.64 11.96 -3.20
C ILE A 14 -34.23 11.16 -2.03
N LYS A 15 -34.90 11.82 -1.06
CA LYS A 15 -35.58 11.14 0.05
C LYS A 15 -36.75 10.27 -0.43
N ILE A 16 -37.56 10.76 -1.37
CA ILE A 16 -38.71 10.01 -1.91
C ILE A 16 -38.27 8.84 -2.79
N LYS A 17 -37.14 8.95 -3.52
CA LYS A 17 -36.58 7.84 -4.32
C LYS A 17 -35.88 6.78 -3.46
N LEU A 18 -35.34 7.14 -2.31
CA LEU A 18 -34.81 6.20 -1.31
C LEU A 18 -35.91 5.48 -0.52
N LEU A 19 -37.09 6.10 -0.34
CA LEU A 19 -38.23 5.49 0.36
C LEU A 19 -39.10 4.55 -0.51
N LYS A 20 -38.91 4.52 -1.84
CA LYS A 20 -39.68 3.64 -2.76
C LYS A 20 -38.92 2.41 -3.26
N PHE A 21 -37.71 2.13 -2.75
CA PHE A 21 -36.94 0.94 -3.10
C PHE A 21 -36.88 -0.12 -1.97
N ASP A 22 -37.80 -0.05 -1.01
CA ASP A 22 -37.77 -0.89 0.19
C ASP A 22 -39.09 -1.64 0.43
N LYS A 23 -39.57 -2.35 -0.59
CA LYS A 23 -40.59 -3.39 -0.41
C LYS A 23 -40.25 -4.57 -1.33
N ARG A 24 -39.92 -5.71 -0.68
CA ARG A 24 -39.53 -7.03 -1.21
C ARG A 24 -38.02 -7.26 -1.27
N ILE A 25 -37.44 -7.52 -0.09
CA ILE A 25 -36.64 -8.71 0.26
C ILE A 25 -36.59 -8.69 1.80
N ASN A 26 -37.56 -9.37 2.42
CA ASN A 26 -37.55 -9.62 3.86
C ASN A 26 -36.63 -10.83 4.11
N ILE A 27 -35.31 -10.60 4.10
CA ILE A 27 -34.34 -11.54 4.65
C ILE A 27 -33.89 -10.90 5.95
N GLN A 28 -34.29 -11.47 7.09
CA GLN A 28 -33.75 -11.12 8.39
C GLN A 28 -32.22 -11.17 8.32
N ILE A 29 -31.60 -10.00 8.34
CA ILE A 29 -30.15 -9.85 8.48
C ILE A 29 -29.88 -10.13 9.95
N THR A 30 -29.58 -11.38 10.31
CA THR A 30 -28.94 -11.71 11.58
C THR A 30 -27.51 -11.17 11.53
N ASP A 31 -27.35 -9.86 11.72
CA ASP A 31 -26.04 -9.25 11.93
C ASP A 31 -25.49 -9.73 13.27
N MET A 32 -24.23 -10.13 13.27
CA MET A 32 -23.53 -10.60 14.47
C MET A 32 -23.45 -9.45 15.48
N ASP A 33 -24.17 -9.56 16.60
CA ASP A 33 -24.09 -8.62 17.71
C ASP A 33 -22.77 -8.79 18.47
N PHE A 34 -21.87 -7.83 18.34
CA PHE A 34 -20.52 -7.86 18.93
C PHE A 34 -20.53 -7.87 20.46
N SER A 35 -21.60 -7.41 21.12
CA SER A 35 -21.69 -7.41 22.59
C SER A 35 -21.73 -8.82 23.19
N GLN A 36 -22.12 -9.80 22.38
CA GLN A 36 -22.28 -11.20 22.80
C GLN A 36 -21.00 -12.04 22.64
N TYR A 37 -19.91 -11.41 22.20
CA TYR A 37 -18.62 -12.05 21.96
C TYR A 37 -17.51 -11.29 22.71
N THR A 38 -16.59 -12.05 23.27
CA THR A 38 -15.39 -11.51 23.92
C THR A 38 -14.17 -11.81 23.05
N PHE A 39 -13.35 -10.78 22.84
CA PHE A 39 -12.18 -10.84 21.94
C PHE A 39 -10.89 -10.67 22.72
N THR A 40 -10.07 -11.72 22.80
CA THR A 40 -8.82 -11.72 23.56
C THR A 40 -7.62 -11.97 22.64
N PRO A 41 -6.72 -10.99 22.45
CA PRO A 41 -5.48 -11.21 21.70
C PRO A 41 -4.54 -12.15 22.46
N ASN A 42 -4.06 -13.23 21.83
CA ASN A 42 -3.10 -14.16 22.43
C ASN A 42 -2.26 -14.86 21.32
N GLN A 43 -1.25 -15.63 21.69
CA GLN A 43 -0.47 -16.43 20.74
C GLN A 43 -1.03 -17.84 20.58
N HIS A 44 -0.97 -18.35 19.35
CA HIS A 44 -1.29 -19.75 19.04
C HIS A 44 -0.32 -20.27 17.96
N ASN A 45 0.41 -21.34 18.27
CA ASN A 45 1.43 -21.94 17.41
C ASN A 45 2.47 -20.92 16.89
N GLY A 46 2.95 -20.04 17.78
CA GLY A 46 3.92 -18.99 17.45
C GLY A 46 3.36 -17.80 16.66
N GLU A 47 2.07 -17.80 16.30
CA GLU A 47 1.44 -16.68 15.60
C GLU A 47 0.50 -15.88 16.52
N ASN A 48 0.46 -14.55 16.34
CA ASN A 48 -0.50 -13.70 17.03
C ASN A 48 -1.92 -13.94 16.48
N ARG A 49 -2.85 -14.32 17.37
CA ARG A 49 -4.25 -14.59 17.08
C ARG A 49 -5.17 -13.76 18.00
N ILE A 50 -6.42 -13.61 17.59
CA ILE A 50 -7.50 -13.05 18.41
C ILE A 50 -8.46 -14.18 18.68
N PHE A 51 -8.58 -14.56 19.95
CA PHE A 51 -9.53 -15.58 20.40
C PHE A 51 -10.90 -14.96 20.62
N ILE A 52 -11.93 -15.75 20.34
CA ILE A 52 -13.33 -15.37 20.36
C ILE A 52 -14.05 -16.36 21.27
N SER A 53 -14.54 -15.85 22.39
CA SER A 53 -15.33 -16.60 23.38
C SER A 53 -16.75 -16.04 23.45
N PHE A 54 -17.72 -16.94 23.50
CA PHE A 54 -19.15 -16.63 23.56
C PHE A 54 -19.90 -17.84 24.14
N GLN A 55 -21.08 -17.60 24.73
CA GLN A 55 -21.98 -18.67 25.14
C GLN A 55 -22.44 -19.46 23.92
N TYR A 56 -22.18 -20.77 23.88
CA TYR A 56 -22.38 -21.57 22.68
C TYR A 56 -23.86 -21.68 22.32
N THR A 57 -24.23 -21.08 21.18
CA THR A 57 -25.49 -21.37 20.49
C THR A 57 -25.20 -21.59 19.00
N ILE A 58 -26.03 -22.40 18.34
CA ILE A 58 -25.89 -22.71 16.91
C ILE A 58 -25.96 -21.41 16.09
N GLU A 59 -26.86 -20.51 16.45
CA GLU A 59 -27.02 -19.18 15.84
C GLU A 59 -25.74 -18.34 15.93
N LYS A 60 -25.13 -18.23 17.12
CA LYS A 60 -23.90 -17.44 17.33
C LYS A 60 -22.71 -18.03 16.59
N LYS A 61 -22.60 -19.36 16.52
CA LYS A 61 -21.58 -20.03 15.70
C LYS A 61 -21.78 -19.75 14.22
N ASN A 62 -23.02 -19.83 13.72
CA ASN A 62 -23.33 -19.59 12.32
C ASN A 62 -23.14 -18.13 11.94
N ALA A 63 -23.54 -17.19 12.79
CA ALA A 63 -23.29 -15.75 12.64
C ALA A 63 -21.78 -15.45 12.57
N LEU A 64 -20.99 -16.04 13.49
CA LEU A 64 -19.54 -15.90 13.48
C LEU A 64 -18.92 -16.43 12.19
N ARG A 65 -19.31 -17.63 11.73
CA ARG A 65 -18.78 -18.22 10.49
C ARG A 65 -19.24 -17.47 9.24
N LYS A 66 -20.45 -16.90 9.25
CA LYS A 66 -20.97 -16.08 8.15
C LYS A 66 -20.20 -14.76 8.04
N ARG A 67 -19.92 -14.12 9.18
CA ARG A 67 -19.15 -12.85 9.21
C ARG A 67 -17.65 -13.08 8.97
N PHE A 68 -17.09 -14.14 9.56
CA PHE A 68 -15.67 -14.49 9.46
C PHE A 68 -15.50 -15.97 9.04
N PRO A 69 -15.60 -16.28 7.73
CA PRO A 69 -15.45 -17.66 7.23
C PRO A 69 -14.10 -18.31 7.56
N SER A 70 -13.10 -17.50 7.85
CA SER A 70 -11.74 -17.86 8.25
C SER A 70 -11.58 -18.20 9.73
N ALA A 71 -12.62 -18.03 10.55
CA ALA A 71 -12.57 -18.38 11.97
C ALA A 71 -12.30 -19.89 12.11
N LYS A 72 -11.27 -20.23 12.89
CA LYS A 72 -10.90 -21.63 13.14
C LYS A 72 -11.12 -21.97 14.61
N TRP A 73 -11.50 -23.21 14.88
CA TRP A 73 -11.58 -23.73 16.24
C TRP A 73 -10.22 -24.24 16.69
N SER A 74 -9.74 -23.79 17.85
CA SER A 74 -8.55 -24.35 18.50
C SER A 74 -9.00 -25.36 19.55
N LYS A 75 -8.62 -26.64 19.37
CA LYS A 75 -8.90 -27.69 20.36
C LYS A 75 -8.20 -27.43 21.69
N THR A 76 -6.94 -26.99 21.66
CA THR A 76 -6.12 -26.78 22.88
C THR A 76 -6.55 -25.58 23.70
N LYS A 77 -7.07 -24.53 23.06
CA LYS A 77 -7.56 -23.32 23.74
C LYS A 77 -9.08 -23.27 23.90
N ARG A 78 -9.79 -24.32 23.44
CA ARG A 78 -11.26 -24.46 23.45
C ARG A 78 -12.00 -23.18 23.02
N ALA A 79 -11.48 -22.52 21.99
CA ALA A 79 -12.01 -21.25 21.53
C ALA A 79 -11.84 -21.07 20.02
N TRP A 80 -12.73 -20.27 19.43
CA TRP A 80 -12.58 -19.82 18.05
C TRP A 80 -11.48 -18.76 17.97
N HIS A 81 -10.75 -18.71 16.87
CA HIS A 81 -9.70 -17.71 16.70
C HIS A 81 -9.56 -17.21 15.26
N LEU A 82 -9.13 -15.95 15.15
CA LEU A 82 -8.79 -15.25 13.91
C LEU A 82 -7.32 -14.80 13.95
N PRO A 83 -6.65 -14.59 12.80
CA PRO A 83 -5.33 -13.96 12.81
C PRO A 83 -5.40 -12.51 13.28
N ASP A 84 -4.40 -12.09 14.07
CA ASP A 84 -4.28 -10.75 14.62
C ASP A 84 -3.81 -9.74 13.54
N LEU A 85 -4.68 -9.44 12.58
CA LEU A 85 -4.43 -8.52 11.47
C LEU A 85 -5.09 -7.16 11.70
N PRO A 86 -4.54 -6.05 11.20
CA PRO A 86 -5.16 -4.71 11.33
C PRO A 86 -6.61 -4.64 10.82
N VAL A 87 -6.91 -5.32 9.71
CA VAL A 87 -8.27 -5.39 9.14
C VAL A 87 -9.22 -6.14 10.07
N VAL A 88 -8.76 -7.24 10.67
CA VAL A 88 -9.54 -8.02 11.64
C VAL A 88 -9.78 -7.20 12.90
N ARG A 89 -8.74 -6.55 13.44
CA ARG A 89 -8.89 -5.64 14.59
C ARG A 89 -9.90 -4.53 14.32
N LYS A 90 -9.82 -3.88 13.16
CA LYS A 90 -10.79 -2.85 12.75
C LYS A 90 -12.21 -3.42 12.62
N ALA A 91 -12.36 -4.63 12.07
CA ALA A 91 -13.65 -5.29 11.95
C ALA A 91 -14.24 -5.75 13.30
N LEU A 92 -13.39 -5.97 14.31
CA LEU A 92 -13.77 -6.37 15.66
C LEU A 92 -13.79 -5.19 16.66
N ASN A 93 -13.60 -3.94 16.19
CA ASN A 93 -13.43 -2.75 17.03
C ASN A 93 -12.35 -2.87 18.13
N ILE A 94 -11.31 -3.67 17.87
CA ILE A 94 -10.15 -3.79 18.76
C ILE A 94 -9.15 -2.70 18.39
N PRO A 95 -8.58 -1.95 19.36
CA PRO A 95 -7.56 -0.94 19.08
C PRO A 95 -6.39 -1.57 18.33
N LEU A 96 -5.93 -0.91 17.28
CA LEU A 96 -4.75 -1.37 16.54
C LEU A 96 -3.56 -1.41 17.50
N LYS A 97 -2.76 -2.48 17.43
CA LYS A 97 -1.44 -2.51 18.09
C LYS A 97 -0.66 -1.31 17.55
N SER A 98 -0.57 -0.25 18.34
CA SER A 98 0.30 0.87 18.02
C SER A 98 1.72 0.34 18.06
N ILE A 99 2.36 0.29 16.89
CA ILE A 99 3.78 -0.07 16.74
C ILE A 99 4.63 0.83 17.66
N PHE A 100 4.15 2.05 17.90
CA PHE A 100 4.80 3.06 18.72
C PHE A 100 4.82 2.69 20.20
N ILE A 101 3.74 2.12 20.76
CA ILE A 101 3.69 1.71 22.19
C ILE A 101 4.72 0.60 22.48
N GLN A 102 4.87 -0.37 21.59
CA GLN A 102 5.84 -1.47 21.79
C GLN A 102 7.31 -1.02 21.64
N GLN A 103 7.56 0.08 20.93
CA GLN A 103 8.91 0.60 20.76
C GLN A 103 9.27 1.66 21.83
N LYS A 104 8.27 2.31 22.44
CA LYS A 104 8.42 3.24 23.56
C LYS A 104 9.02 2.55 24.79
N SER A 105 8.71 1.28 25.05
CA SER A 105 9.25 0.51 26.18
C SER A 105 10.76 0.18 26.09
N LYS A 106 11.45 0.57 25.01
CA LYS A 106 12.88 0.30 24.80
C LYS A 106 13.73 1.57 24.75
N ILE A 107 13.16 2.73 25.07
CA ILE A 107 13.88 4.01 25.13
C ILE A 107 13.95 4.49 26.57
N HIS A 108 14.97 5.29 26.88
CA HIS A 108 15.13 5.86 28.21
C HIS A 108 14.10 6.97 28.44
N ALA A 109 13.62 7.10 29.68
CA ALA A 109 12.54 8.03 30.07
C ALA A 109 12.76 9.48 29.60
N VAL A 110 14.01 9.97 29.69
CA VAL A 110 14.43 11.32 29.25
C VAL A 110 14.03 11.63 27.80
N ASN A 111 13.97 10.63 26.93
CA ASN A 111 13.71 10.79 25.50
C ASN A 111 12.28 10.43 25.08
N GLU A 112 11.41 10.05 26.02
CA GLU A 112 10.02 9.66 25.71
C GLU A 112 9.17 10.84 25.23
N GLN A 113 9.37 12.02 25.82
CA GLN A 113 8.64 13.22 25.42
C GLN A 113 9.04 13.65 24.00
N ALA A 114 10.34 13.59 23.68
CA ALA A 114 10.86 13.86 22.34
C ALA A 114 10.23 12.95 21.28
N LEU A 115 10.11 11.65 21.56
CA LEU A 115 9.45 10.70 20.66
C LEU A 115 7.97 11.04 20.47
N SER A 116 7.28 11.41 21.55
CA SER A 116 5.85 11.73 21.51
C SER A 116 5.60 12.99 20.67
N ASN A 117 6.40 14.05 20.87
CA ASN A 117 6.34 15.28 20.08
C ASN A 117 6.66 15.01 18.59
N PHE A 118 7.62 14.13 18.31
CA PHE A 118 7.96 13.74 16.94
C PHE A 118 6.80 13.03 16.21
N ILE A 119 6.13 12.10 16.89
CA ILE A 119 4.96 11.41 16.34
C ILE A 119 3.83 12.40 16.08
N ALA A 120 3.50 13.24 17.07
CA ALA A 120 2.45 14.25 16.95
C ALA A 120 2.72 15.20 15.77
N GLN A 121 3.95 15.67 15.59
CA GLN A 121 4.29 16.57 14.49
C GLN A 121 4.20 15.90 13.11
N LEU A 122 4.53 14.61 13.02
CA LEU A 122 4.35 13.84 11.78
C LEU A 122 2.86 13.66 11.44
N GLU A 123 2.01 13.45 12.45
CA GLU A 123 0.56 13.33 12.29
C GLU A 123 -0.08 14.67 11.92
N LEU A 124 0.33 15.77 12.56
CA LEU A 124 -0.11 17.14 12.25
C LEU A 124 0.18 17.51 10.79
N LYS A 125 1.34 17.09 10.27
CA LYS A 125 1.70 17.27 8.86
C LYS A 125 1.04 16.28 7.90
N ALA A 126 0.13 15.44 8.40
CA ALA A 126 -0.64 14.46 7.64
C ALA A 126 0.24 13.55 6.76
N TYR A 127 1.39 13.13 7.29
CA TYR A 127 2.25 12.15 6.63
C TYR A 127 1.55 10.79 6.51
N SER A 128 1.92 10.03 5.48
CA SER A 128 1.40 8.67 5.33
C SER A 128 1.84 7.78 6.50
N GLN A 129 0.99 6.85 6.93
CA GLN A 129 1.29 5.89 7.99
C GLN A 129 2.59 5.11 7.75
N ASN A 130 2.93 4.84 6.49
CA ASN A 130 4.20 4.20 6.15
C ASN A 130 5.40 5.13 6.36
N THR A 131 5.26 6.42 6.02
CA THR A 131 6.32 7.42 6.30
C THR A 131 6.50 7.59 7.81
N ILE A 132 5.42 7.72 8.57
CA ILE A 132 5.47 7.83 10.04
C ILE A 132 6.21 6.63 10.62
N LYS A 133 5.83 5.41 10.23
CA LYS A 133 6.49 4.18 10.68
C LYS A 133 8.00 4.16 10.39
N ILE A 134 8.41 4.57 9.19
CA ILE A 134 9.83 4.62 8.83
C ILE A 134 10.55 5.67 9.66
N TYR A 135 10.01 6.89 9.73
CA TYR A 135 10.64 8.02 10.41
C TYR A 135 10.80 7.72 11.90
N VAL A 136 9.75 7.22 12.54
CA VAL A 136 9.77 6.84 13.95
C VAL A 136 10.75 5.70 14.21
N SER A 137 10.79 4.68 13.36
CA SER A 137 11.78 3.60 13.50
C SER A 137 13.22 4.12 13.41
N GLU A 138 13.50 5.07 12.52
CA GLU A 138 14.83 5.65 12.37
C GLU A 138 15.18 6.58 13.54
N PHE A 139 14.21 7.31 14.08
CA PHE A 139 14.39 8.18 15.24
C PHE A 139 14.61 7.37 16.53
N ILE A 140 13.81 6.33 16.76
CA ILE A 140 13.97 5.43 17.92
C ILE A 140 15.34 4.78 17.95
N HIS A 141 15.91 4.47 16.78
CA HIS A 141 17.26 3.96 16.69
C HIS A 141 18.31 4.95 17.24
N LEU A 142 18.15 6.25 16.96
CA LEU A 142 19.01 7.28 17.56
C LEU A 142 18.81 7.31 19.08
N LEU A 143 17.56 7.37 19.55
CA LEU A 143 17.24 7.45 20.97
C LEU A 143 17.81 6.28 21.79
N LYS A 144 17.81 5.06 21.22
CA LYS A 144 18.41 3.88 21.84
C LYS A 144 19.92 3.98 22.04
N ILE A 145 20.62 4.66 21.14
CA ILE A 145 22.07 4.87 21.23
C ILE A 145 22.38 5.96 22.24
N LEU A 146 21.54 7.00 22.33
CA LEU A 146 21.70 8.08 23.30
C LEU A 146 21.45 7.65 24.75
N LYS A 147 20.61 6.63 24.96
CA LYS A 147 20.23 6.14 26.30
C LYS A 147 19.75 7.31 27.16
N SER A 148 20.44 7.61 28.27
CA SER A 148 20.13 8.68 29.21
C SER A 148 20.43 10.09 28.70
N TYR A 149 21.17 10.23 27.60
CA TYR A 149 21.47 11.54 27.02
C TYR A 149 20.26 12.11 26.28
N SER A 150 19.88 13.35 26.57
CA SER A 150 18.76 14.03 25.92
C SER A 150 19.06 14.31 24.45
N VAL A 151 18.16 13.91 23.56
CA VAL A 151 18.25 14.18 22.11
C VAL A 151 18.23 15.67 21.79
N ASN A 152 17.63 16.50 22.64
CA ASN A 152 17.55 17.95 22.44
C ASN A 152 18.91 18.64 22.58
N ASN A 153 19.82 18.03 23.34
CA ASN A 153 21.15 18.58 23.62
C ASN A 153 22.21 18.12 22.60
N LEU A 154 21.80 17.42 21.53
CA LEU A 154 22.73 16.95 20.51
C LEU A 154 23.27 18.10 19.67
N THR A 155 24.60 18.19 19.61
CA THR A 155 25.30 19.12 18.72
C THR A 155 25.40 18.56 17.30
N PRO A 156 25.55 19.42 16.28
CA PRO A 156 25.77 19.00 14.90
C PRO A 156 26.95 18.04 14.73
N LYS A 157 28.02 18.23 15.53
CA LYS A 157 29.19 17.33 15.56
C LYS A 157 28.79 15.91 15.99
N ARG A 158 28.07 15.76 17.10
CA ARG A 158 27.62 14.43 17.57
C ARG A 158 26.65 13.76 16.61
N LEU A 159 25.82 14.54 15.91
CA LEU A 159 24.95 14.02 14.86
C LEU A 159 25.76 13.51 13.65
N LYS A 160 26.83 14.22 13.25
CA LYS A 160 27.77 13.77 12.22
C LYS A 160 28.46 12.46 12.63
N ASP A 161 28.92 12.38 13.87
CA ASP A 161 29.54 11.17 14.42
C ASP A 161 28.56 9.98 14.44
N TYR A 162 27.29 10.24 14.79
CA TYR A 162 26.24 9.23 14.72
C TYR A 162 26.00 8.72 13.29
N PHE A 163 25.94 9.61 12.30
CA PHE A 163 25.80 9.17 10.91
C PHE A 163 27.04 8.40 10.42
N LEU A 164 28.24 8.81 10.84
CA LEU A 164 29.47 8.10 10.55
C LEU A 164 29.49 6.70 11.17
N TYR A 165 29.02 6.56 12.41
CA TYR A 165 28.81 5.27 13.07
C TYR A 165 27.87 4.36 12.27
N CYS A 166 26.73 4.89 11.81
CA CYS A 166 25.77 4.13 11.01
C CYS A 166 26.40 3.62 9.69
N VAL A 167 27.29 4.40 9.08
CA VAL A 167 27.95 4.02 7.82
C VAL A 167 29.09 3.03 8.06
N LYS A 168 30.00 3.32 9.00
CA LYS A 168 31.22 2.53 9.22
C LYS A 168 30.98 1.26 10.04
N VAL A 169 30.23 1.36 11.13
CA VAL A 169 30.04 0.26 12.08
C VAL A 169 28.84 -0.59 11.68
N GLU A 170 27.68 0.03 11.45
CA GLU A 170 26.46 -0.71 11.10
C GLU A 170 26.35 -1.05 9.61
N LYS A 171 27.33 -0.63 8.80
CA LYS A 171 27.43 -0.89 7.36
C LYS A 171 26.11 -0.57 6.62
N MET A 172 25.44 0.52 7.01
CA MET A 172 24.15 0.87 6.44
C MET A 172 24.28 1.28 4.96
N LYS A 173 23.40 0.72 4.12
CA LYS A 173 23.31 1.09 2.71
C LYS A 173 22.85 2.55 2.53
N GLU A 174 23.31 3.17 1.45
CA GLU A 174 23.05 4.58 1.11
C GLU A 174 21.56 4.99 1.17
N ARG A 175 20.67 4.12 0.69
CA ARG A 175 19.23 4.42 0.70
C ARG A 175 18.68 4.51 2.13
N LYS A 176 19.19 3.66 3.03
CA LYS A 176 18.79 3.62 4.44
C LYS A 176 19.32 4.83 5.19
N ILE A 177 20.61 5.17 5.01
CA ILE A 177 21.20 6.35 5.67
C ILE A 177 20.50 7.65 5.23
N ASN A 178 20.15 7.79 3.95
CA ASN A 178 19.38 8.95 3.48
C ASN A 178 17.99 9.04 4.14
N GLY A 179 17.30 7.92 4.31
CA GLY A 179 16.03 7.88 5.04
C GLY A 179 16.19 8.31 6.51
N LYS A 180 17.25 7.82 7.16
CA LYS A 180 17.59 8.13 8.55
C LYS A 180 17.95 9.61 8.73
N ILE A 181 18.77 10.18 7.86
CA ILE A 181 19.12 11.61 7.87
C ILE A 181 17.84 12.46 7.75
N ASN A 182 16.94 12.14 6.82
CA ASN A 182 15.71 12.91 6.65
C ASN A 182 14.78 12.83 7.87
N ALA A 183 14.67 11.65 8.50
CA ALA A 183 13.87 11.49 9.71
C ALA A 183 14.43 12.31 10.88
N ILE A 184 15.76 12.31 11.04
CA ILE A 184 16.42 13.05 12.12
C ILE A 184 16.36 14.56 11.85
N LYS A 185 16.63 14.99 10.61
CA LYS A 185 16.44 16.40 10.21
C LYS A 185 15.02 16.89 10.50
N PHE A 186 14.01 16.07 10.21
CA PHE A 186 12.64 16.43 10.51
C PHE A 186 12.44 16.73 12.00
N TYR A 187 13.04 15.97 12.91
CA TYR A 187 12.95 16.24 14.34
C TYR A 187 13.52 17.62 14.69
N PHE A 188 14.78 17.87 14.35
CA PHE A 188 15.45 19.12 14.73
C PHE A 188 14.85 20.34 14.02
N GLU A 189 14.58 20.25 12.71
CA GLU A 189 14.08 21.38 11.93
C GLU A 189 12.58 21.65 12.13
N GLN A 190 11.77 20.60 12.35
CA GLN A 190 10.30 20.73 12.34
C GLN A 190 9.64 20.50 13.69
N VAL A 191 10.30 19.85 14.65
CA VAL A 191 9.80 19.66 16.02
C VAL A 191 10.46 20.63 16.98
N LEU A 192 11.79 20.81 16.87
CA LEU A 192 12.54 21.77 17.69
C LEU A 192 12.65 23.17 17.07
N HIS A 193 12.11 23.36 15.86
CA HIS A 193 12.16 24.63 15.11
C HIS A 193 13.56 25.22 14.97
N GLN A 194 14.59 24.37 14.91
CA GLN A 194 15.95 24.83 14.69
C GLN A 194 16.15 25.23 13.22
N GLU A 195 17.13 26.09 12.99
CA GLU A 195 17.56 26.41 11.63
C GLU A 195 17.95 25.16 10.85
N ARG A 196 17.83 25.24 9.52
CA ARG A 196 18.13 24.12 8.64
C ARG A 196 19.53 23.60 8.89
N MET A 197 19.63 22.38 9.41
CA MET A 197 20.93 21.78 9.66
C MET A 197 21.60 21.43 8.33
N PHE A 198 22.60 22.23 7.97
CA PHE A 198 23.53 21.93 6.90
C PHE A 198 24.56 20.92 7.40
N PHE A 199 24.21 19.65 7.26
CA PHE A 199 25.23 18.62 7.26
C PHE A 199 25.84 18.56 5.87
N ASP A 200 27.12 18.91 5.78
CA ASP A 200 27.97 18.51 4.66
C ASP A 200 28.29 17.02 4.80
N ILE A 201 27.24 16.20 4.71
CA ILE A 201 27.36 14.75 4.59
C ILE A 201 27.59 14.52 3.10
N PRO A 202 28.80 14.11 2.68
CA PRO A 202 29.04 13.75 1.29
C PRO A 202 28.02 12.69 0.91
N ARG A 203 27.07 13.08 0.05
CA ARG A 203 26.05 12.16 -0.44
C ARG A 203 26.72 11.29 -1.49
N PRO A 204 26.96 9.99 -1.24
CA PRO A 204 27.52 9.13 -2.28
C PRO A 204 26.58 9.13 -3.49
N LYS A 205 27.16 9.22 -4.69
CA LYS A 205 26.43 9.27 -5.96
C LYS A 205 25.57 8.01 -6.07
N LYS A 206 24.26 8.18 -6.23
CA LYS A 206 23.34 7.05 -6.46
C LYS A 206 23.78 6.31 -7.74
N PRO A 207 24.13 5.02 -7.68
CA PRO A 207 24.36 4.26 -8.91
C PRO A 207 23.06 4.23 -9.71
N GLN A 208 23.11 4.71 -10.96
CA GLN A 208 21.99 4.61 -11.90
C GLN A 208 21.94 3.17 -12.40
N THR A 209 21.20 2.31 -11.69
CA THR A 209 20.93 0.95 -12.16
C THR A 209 19.78 0.99 -13.16
N LEU A 210 19.96 0.34 -14.32
CA LEU A 210 18.90 0.23 -15.32
C LEU A 210 17.67 -0.48 -14.70
N PRO A 211 16.44 -0.01 -14.99
CA PRO A 211 15.24 -0.69 -14.54
C PRO A 211 15.23 -2.15 -15.00
N LYS A 212 15.11 -3.06 -14.04
CA LYS A 212 14.96 -4.49 -14.35
C LYS A 212 13.55 -4.73 -14.93
N MET A 213 13.46 -5.04 -16.22
CA MET A 213 12.22 -5.31 -16.96
C MET A 213 11.95 -6.81 -17.13
N LEU A 214 10.67 -7.17 -17.22
CA LEU A 214 10.21 -8.49 -17.64
C LEU A 214 9.85 -8.48 -19.13
N SER A 215 10.31 -9.48 -19.88
CA SER A 215 9.90 -9.65 -21.27
C SER A 215 8.41 -10.02 -21.36
N LYS A 216 7.79 -9.82 -22.53
CA LYS A 216 6.41 -10.30 -22.78
C LYS A 216 6.26 -11.81 -22.50
N THR A 217 7.30 -12.61 -22.75
CA THR A 217 7.31 -14.05 -22.46
C THR A 217 7.33 -14.34 -20.95
N ASP A 218 8.17 -13.65 -20.18
CA ASP A 218 8.22 -13.76 -18.72
C ASP A 218 6.89 -13.37 -18.07
N ILE A 219 6.26 -12.31 -18.56
CA ILE A 219 4.95 -11.85 -18.07
C ILE A 219 3.89 -12.91 -18.32
N ARG A 220 3.83 -13.49 -19.53
CA ARG A 220 2.89 -14.59 -19.85
C ARG A 220 3.11 -15.80 -18.94
N LYS A 221 4.36 -16.24 -18.75
CA LYS A 221 4.70 -17.35 -17.83
C LYS A 221 4.27 -17.05 -16.40
N THR A 222 4.54 -15.82 -15.93
CA THR A 222 4.14 -15.36 -14.60
C THR A 222 2.63 -15.41 -14.41
N PHE A 223 1.85 -14.93 -15.39
CA PHE A 223 0.40 -14.93 -15.33
C PHE A 223 -0.18 -16.35 -15.35
N LYS A 224 0.34 -17.24 -16.20
CA LYS A 224 -0.07 -18.65 -16.23
C LYS A 224 0.19 -19.38 -14.90
N ALA A 225 1.18 -18.95 -14.13
CA ALA A 225 1.50 -19.53 -12.83
C ALA A 225 0.52 -19.12 -11.70
N VAL A 226 -0.39 -18.16 -11.94
CA VAL A 226 -1.34 -17.68 -10.92
C VAL A 226 -2.68 -18.39 -11.06
N GLU A 227 -2.98 -19.26 -10.10
CA GLU A 227 -4.22 -20.06 -10.10
C GLU A 227 -5.45 -19.25 -9.68
N ASN A 228 -5.30 -18.32 -8.75
CA ASN A 228 -6.43 -17.56 -8.22
C ASN A 228 -6.83 -16.42 -9.18
N PRO A 229 -8.05 -16.43 -9.75
CA PRO A 229 -8.48 -15.41 -10.73
C PRO A 229 -8.47 -13.98 -10.18
N LYS A 230 -8.81 -13.77 -8.90
CA LYS A 230 -8.72 -12.46 -8.23
C LYS A 230 -7.28 -11.95 -8.26
N HIS A 231 -6.32 -12.82 -7.93
CA HIS A 231 -4.92 -12.43 -7.90
C HIS A 231 -4.36 -12.17 -9.30
N LEU A 232 -4.73 -13.01 -10.27
CA LEU A 232 -4.32 -12.86 -11.66
C LEU A 232 -4.77 -11.50 -12.19
N LEU A 233 -6.04 -11.14 -11.97
CA LEU A 233 -6.60 -9.85 -12.40
C LEU A 233 -5.86 -8.66 -11.78
N MET A 234 -5.53 -8.70 -10.47
CA MET A 234 -4.74 -7.63 -9.85
C MET A 234 -3.36 -7.43 -10.52
N LEU A 235 -2.70 -8.52 -10.93
CA LEU A 235 -1.42 -8.42 -11.65
C LEU A 235 -1.60 -7.94 -13.10
N GLN A 236 -2.67 -8.38 -13.77
CA GLN A 236 -3.04 -7.91 -15.10
C GLN A 236 -3.35 -6.42 -15.10
N LEU A 237 -4.00 -5.87 -14.06
CA LEU A 237 -4.21 -4.42 -13.93
C LEU A 237 -2.90 -3.65 -13.72
N CYS A 238 -1.98 -4.19 -12.92
CA CYS A 238 -0.65 -3.58 -12.75
C CYS A 238 0.12 -3.49 -14.08
N TYR A 239 -0.03 -4.50 -14.95
CA TYR A 239 0.60 -4.52 -16.26
C TYR A 239 -0.23 -3.77 -17.31
N GLY A 240 -1.44 -4.22 -17.65
CA GLY A 240 -2.24 -3.69 -18.76
C GLY A 240 -2.71 -2.23 -18.62
N MET A 241 -2.71 -1.68 -17.41
CA MET A 241 -3.07 -0.28 -17.16
C MET A 241 -1.95 0.52 -16.46
N GLY A 242 -0.80 -0.10 -16.20
CA GLY A 242 0.33 0.57 -15.52
C GLY A 242 0.04 1.03 -14.09
N LEU A 243 -0.97 0.49 -13.42
CA LEU A 243 -1.36 0.92 -12.08
C LEU A 243 -0.34 0.49 -11.01
N ARG A 244 -0.15 1.33 -9.98
CA ARG A 244 0.62 0.92 -8.79
C ARG A 244 -0.19 -0.12 -8.02
N VAL A 245 0.48 -1.03 -7.31
CA VAL A 245 -0.21 -2.03 -6.48
C VAL A 245 -1.14 -1.39 -5.44
N SER A 246 -0.77 -0.25 -4.87
CA SER A 246 -1.60 0.51 -3.93
C SER A 246 -2.86 1.08 -4.59
N GLU A 247 -2.74 1.52 -5.85
CA GLU A 247 -3.87 2.02 -6.64
C GLU A 247 -4.81 0.86 -6.98
N VAL A 248 -4.28 -0.29 -7.42
CA VAL A 248 -5.08 -1.48 -7.75
C VAL A 248 -5.90 -1.95 -6.55
N VAL A 249 -5.28 -2.13 -5.38
CA VAL A 249 -6.05 -2.56 -4.19
C VAL A 249 -6.97 -1.46 -3.67
N GLY A 250 -6.71 -0.19 -3.99
CA GLY A 250 -7.54 0.97 -3.64
C GLY A 250 -8.69 1.27 -4.60
N LEU A 251 -8.87 0.49 -5.66
CA LEU A 251 -10.00 0.66 -6.56
C LEU A 251 -11.32 0.30 -5.85
N LYS A 252 -12.33 1.16 -6.02
CA LYS A 252 -13.73 0.86 -5.69
C LYS A 252 -14.49 0.54 -6.98
N ILE A 253 -15.62 -0.15 -6.83
CA ILE A 253 -16.49 -0.50 -7.97
C ILE A 253 -16.96 0.77 -8.70
N THR A 254 -17.30 1.81 -7.93
CA THR A 254 -17.74 3.12 -8.43
C THR A 254 -16.67 3.89 -9.20
N HIS A 255 -15.40 3.49 -9.14
CA HIS A 255 -14.32 4.14 -9.88
C HIS A 255 -14.24 3.69 -11.34
N ILE A 256 -14.93 2.60 -11.70
CA ILE A 256 -14.91 2.04 -13.06
C ILE A 256 -16.05 2.65 -13.86
N ASP A 257 -15.73 3.53 -14.80
CA ASP A 257 -16.69 4.08 -15.76
C ASP A 257 -16.57 3.33 -17.09
N SER A 258 -17.45 2.33 -17.26
CA SER A 258 -17.52 1.54 -18.50
C SER A 258 -18.18 2.27 -19.67
N LYS A 259 -18.86 3.42 -19.45
CA LYS A 259 -19.43 4.21 -20.54
C LYS A 259 -18.36 5.10 -21.17
N ARG A 260 -17.52 5.71 -20.34
CA ARG A 260 -16.41 6.56 -20.79
C ARG A 260 -15.11 5.80 -21.02
N MET A 261 -15.08 4.49 -20.74
CA MET A 261 -13.88 3.66 -20.79
C MET A 261 -12.73 4.26 -19.96
N GLN A 262 -13.05 4.64 -18.72
CA GLN A 262 -12.12 5.32 -17.82
C GLN A 262 -12.17 4.71 -16.41
N VAL A 263 -11.04 4.78 -15.71
CA VAL A 263 -10.90 4.40 -14.31
C VAL A 263 -10.40 5.58 -13.51
N LEU A 264 -11.15 5.96 -12.47
CA LEU A 264 -10.73 6.97 -11.51
C LEU A 264 -9.72 6.38 -10.51
N ILE A 265 -8.53 6.96 -10.48
CA ILE A 265 -7.50 6.65 -9.49
C ILE A 265 -7.47 7.77 -8.47
N LEU A 266 -8.07 7.51 -7.31
CA LEU A 266 -8.00 8.41 -6.15
C LEU A 266 -6.62 8.35 -5.49
N GLU A 267 -6.18 9.48 -4.95
CA GLU A 267 -5.00 9.58 -4.08
C GLU A 267 -3.70 9.03 -4.70
N GLY A 268 -3.43 9.37 -5.97
CA GLY A 268 -2.13 9.13 -6.58
C GLY A 268 -0.97 9.78 -5.81
N LYS A 269 0.28 9.48 -6.19
CA LYS A 269 1.47 10.07 -5.56
C LYS A 269 1.32 11.61 -5.44
N GLY A 270 1.22 12.11 -4.21
CA GLY A 270 0.98 13.54 -3.92
C GLY A 270 -0.48 13.92 -3.66
N LYS A 271 -1.38 12.94 -3.36
CA LYS A 271 -2.81 13.15 -3.11
C LYS A 271 -3.55 13.76 -4.31
N LYS A 272 -3.13 13.42 -5.53
CA LYS A 272 -3.76 13.90 -6.77
C LYS A 272 -4.53 12.77 -7.44
N ASP A 273 -5.73 13.10 -7.88
CA ASP A 273 -6.59 12.18 -8.62
C ASP A 273 -6.23 12.23 -10.11
N ARG A 274 -6.43 11.10 -10.79
CA ARG A 274 -6.29 11.03 -12.25
C ARG A 274 -7.21 9.98 -12.85
N TYR A 275 -7.61 10.22 -14.09
CA TYR A 275 -8.25 9.21 -14.92
C TYR A 275 -7.20 8.42 -15.72
N VAL A 276 -7.43 7.11 -15.82
CA VAL A 276 -6.65 6.19 -16.64
C VAL A 276 -7.59 5.52 -17.63
N ASN A 277 -7.17 5.35 -18.88
CA ASN A 277 -7.96 4.65 -19.89
C ASN A 277 -8.20 3.20 -19.46
N LEU A 278 -9.42 2.72 -19.69
CA LEU A 278 -9.82 1.33 -19.49
C LEU A 278 -9.75 0.59 -20.83
N PRO A 279 -8.82 -0.36 -21.02
CA PRO A 279 -8.82 -1.19 -22.24
C PRO A 279 -10.03 -2.14 -22.27
N GLU A 280 -10.58 -2.43 -23.45
CA GLU A 280 -11.73 -3.35 -23.61
C GLU A 280 -11.42 -4.76 -23.09
N SER A 281 -10.18 -5.22 -23.30
CA SER A 281 -9.69 -6.50 -22.76
C SER A 281 -9.74 -6.54 -21.23
N VAL A 282 -9.46 -5.41 -20.57
CA VAL A 282 -9.53 -5.30 -19.11
C VAL A 282 -10.98 -5.21 -18.65
N LEU A 283 -11.84 -4.45 -19.34
CA LEU A 283 -13.26 -4.37 -19.01
C LEU A 283 -13.92 -5.76 -19.04
N THR A 284 -13.59 -6.56 -20.04
CA THR A 284 -14.06 -7.95 -20.14
C THR A 284 -13.65 -8.76 -18.92
N LEU A 285 -12.38 -8.69 -18.51
CA LEU A 285 -11.88 -9.38 -17.32
C LEU A 285 -12.56 -8.89 -16.03
N LEU A 286 -12.79 -7.57 -15.89
CA LEU A 286 -13.49 -6.97 -14.76
C LEU A 286 -14.93 -7.46 -14.66
N ARG A 287 -15.65 -7.56 -15.80
CA ARG A 287 -17.03 -8.08 -15.84
C ARG A 287 -17.09 -9.54 -15.42
N THR A 288 -16.19 -10.39 -15.92
CA THR A 288 -16.10 -11.79 -15.51
C THR A 288 -15.83 -11.90 -14.01
N TYR A 289 -14.88 -11.13 -13.51
CA TYR A 289 -14.57 -11.08 -12.08
C TYR A 289 -15.77 -10.64 -11.23
N TYR A 290 -16.49 -9.59 -11.65
CA TYR A 290 -17.65 -9.07 -10.92
C TYR A 290 -18.75 -10.13 -10.78
N LYS A 291 -19.03 -10.87 -11.87
CA LYS A 291 -20.04 -11.95 -11.86
C LYS A 291 -19.68 -13.07 -10.86
N SER A 292 -18.39 -13.46 -10.80
CA SER A 292 -17.94 -14.55 -9.93
C SER A 292 -17.78 -14.14 -8.46
N TYR A 293 -17.25 -12.96 -8.17
CA TYR A 293 -16.88 -12.55 -6.82
C TYR A 293 -17.88 -11.61 -6.14
N LYS A 294 -18.73 -10.92 -6.92
CA LYS A 294 -19.77 -9.99 -6.45
C LYS A 294 -19.28 -9.06 -5.31
N PRO A 295 -18.20 -8.28 -5.54
CA PRO A 295 -17.68 -7.37 -4.53
C PRO A 295 -18.72 -6.31 -4.16
N LYS A 296 -18.65 -5.77 -2.92
CA LYS A 296 -19.64 -4.82 -2.40
C LYS A 296 -19.15 -3.37 -2.42
N SER A 297 -17.93 -3.12 -1.92
CA SER A 297 -17.40 -1.75 -1.82
C SER A 297 -16.08 -1.58 -2.57
N TRP A 298 -15.11 -2.42 -2.27
CA TRP A 298 -13.81 -2.40 -2.93
C TRP A 298 -13.84 -3.32 -4.13
N LEU A 299 -13.17 -2.94 -5.22
CA LEU A 299 -13.07 -3.83 -6.38
C LEU A 299 -12.40 -5.15 -5.99
N PHE A 300 -11.35 -5.07 -5.15
CA PHE A 300 -10.70 -6.24 -4.57
C PHE A 300 -10.86 -6.24 -3.06
N GLU A 301 -11.67 -7.17 -2.56
CA GLU A 301 -11.90 -7.34 -1.13
C GLU A 301 -10.98 -8.41 -0.53
N GLY A 302 -10.43 -8.10 0.65
CA GLY A 302 -9.68 -9.04 1.48
C GLY A 302 -10.55 -10.19 2.00
N GLN A 303 -9.91 -11.26 2.48
CA GLN A 303 -10.63 -12.42 3.05
C GLN A 303 -11.54 -12.04 4.23
N TYR A 304 -11.21 -10.96 4.95
CA TYR A 304 -11.93 -10.46 6.11
C TYR A 304 -12.78 -9.21 5.77
N GLY A 305 -13.06 -8.98 4.49
CA GLY A 305 -13.66 -7.74 4.00
C GLY A 305 -12.67 -6.58 3.91
N GLY A 306 -13.18 -5.43 3.45
CA GLY A 306 -12.37 -4.21 3.25
C GLY A 306 -11.32 -4.33 2.15
N GLN A 307 -10.46 -3.32 2.08
CA GLN A 307 -9.43 -3.20 1.05
C GLN A 307 -8.45 -4.39 1.06
N TYR A 308 -8.13 -4.93 -0.12
CA TYR A 308 -7.12 -6.00 -0.23
C TYR A 308 -5.72 -5.51 0.16
N SER A 309 -4.89 -6.42 0.70
CA SER A 309 -3.54 -6.07 1.18
C SER A 309 -2.52 -5.96 0.05
N THR A 310 -1.86 -4.81 -0.07
CA THR A 310 -0.73 -4.59 -1.01
C THR A 310 0.38 -5.62 -0.85
N THR A 311 0.75 -5.94 0.40
CA THR A 311 1.79 -6.93 0.72
C THR A 311 1.40 -8.34 0.27
N SER A 312 0.11 -8.67 0.31
CA SER A 312 -0.37 -9.96 -0.18
C SER A 312 -0.20 -10.06 -1.70
N VAL A 313 -0.59 -9.03 -2.46
CA VAL A 313 -0.40 -9.00 -3.92
C VAL A 313 1.08 -9.10 -4.29
N GLN A 314 1.95 -8.40 -3.56
CA GLN A 314 3.41 -8.50 -3.75
C GLN A 314 3.95 -9.91 -3.52
N LYS A 315 3.47 -10.61 -2.48
CA LYS A 315 3.83 -12.00 -2.21
C LYS A 315 3.32 -12.92 -3.30
N VAL A 316 2.10 -12.71 -3.79
CA VAL A 316 1.54 -13.49 -4.91
C VAL A 316 2.41 -13.34 -6.15
N PHE A 317 2.78 -12.12 -6.52
CA PHE A 317 3.68 -11.88 -7.66
C PHE A 317 5.02 -12.60 -7.49
N LYS A 318 5.67 -12.52 -6.32
CA LYS A 318 6.93 -13.22 -6.06
C LYS A 318 6.79 -14.75 -6.16
N ARG A 319 5.70 -15.31 -5.64
CA ARG A 319 5.42 -16.75 -5.75
C ARG A 319 5.20 -17.16 -7.21
N ALA A 320 4.46 -16.37 -7.97
CA ALA A 320 4.22 -16.59 -9.39
C ALA A 320 5.52 -16.58 -10.21
N MET A 321 6.39 -15.59 -9.97
CA MET A 321 7.73 -15.52 -10.58
C MET A 321 8.57 -16.77 -10.28
N LYS A 322 8.58 -17.23 -9.01
CA LYS A 322 9.28 -18.45 -8.60
C LYS A 322 8.71 -19.68 -9.30
N LYS A 323 7.38 -19.85 -9.31
CA LYS A 323 6.69 -20.98 -9.97
C LYS A 323 6.90 -20.98 -11.49
N ALA A 324 7.04 -19.81 -12.09
CA ALA A 324 7.34 -19.64 -13.51
C ALA A 324 8.82 -19.85 -13.87
N GLY A 325 9.70 -20.14 -12.90
CA GLY A 325 11.13 -20.35 -13.12
C GLY A 325 11.91 -19.07 -13.47
N ILE A 326 11.40 -17.89 -13.09
CA ILE A 326 12.01 -16.61 -13.45
C ILE A 326 12.90 -16.11 -12.31
N ASN A 327 14.22 -16.26 -12.49
CA ASN A 327 15.24 -15.93 -11.47
C ASN A 327 15.61 -14.44 -11.39
N LYS A 328 14.78 -13.55 -11.95
CA LYS A 328 15.03 -12.10 -11.91
C LYS A 328 14.65 -11.52 -10.54
N GLN A 329 15.56 -10.75 -9.94
CA GLN A 329 15.28 -9.99 -8.71
C GLN A 329 14.42 -8.76 -9.00
N ILE A 330 13.13 -8.98 -9.27
CA ILE A 330 12.14 -7.97 -9.62
C ILE A 330 10.95 -8.06 -8.67
N GLY A 331 10.50 -6.91 -8.16
CA GLY A 331 9.26 -6.80 -7.38
C GLY A 331 8.07 -6.45 -8.27
N ILE A 332 6.86 -6.37 -7.70
CA ILE A 332 5.62 -6.12 -8.46
C ILE A 332 5.67 -4.84 -9.33
N HIS A 333 6.46 -3.83 -8.93
CA HIS A 333 6.67 -2.62 -9.72
C HIS A 333 7.30 -2.91 -11.09
N GLY A 334 7.98 -4.06 -11.25
CA GLY A 334 8.49 -4.53 -12.53
C GLY A 334 7.40 -4.71 -13.58
N LEU A 335 6.16 -5.08 -13.20
CA LEU A 335 5.04 -5.15 -14.15
C LEU A 335 4.73 -3.78 -14.75
N ARG A 336 4.68 -2.74 -13.91
CA ARG A 336 4.46 -1.36 -14.34
C ARG A 336 5.64 -0.82 -15.14
N HIS A 337 6.88 -1.14 -14.77
CA HIS A 337 8.04 -0.77 -15.58
C HIS A 337 7.99 -1.43 -16.96
N SER A 338 7.64 -2.72 -17.01
CA SER A 338 7.52 -3.47 -18.26
C SER A 338 6.38 -2.94 -19.13
N TYR A 339 5.26 -2.51 -18.53
CA TYR A 339 4.19 -1.83 -19.26
C TYR A 339 4.69 -0.56 -19.94
N ALA A 340 5.37 0.31 -19.18
CA ALA A 340 5.88 1.57 -19.70
C ALA A 340 6.88 1.35 -20.85
N THR A 341 7.82 0.43 -20.66
CA THR A 341 8.80 0.11 -21.70
C THR A 341 8.16 -0.55 -22.91
N HIS A 342 7.22 -1.50 -22.74
CA HIS A 342 6.55 -2.13 -23.88
C HIS A 342 5.66 -1.16 -24.66
N LEU A 343 5.06 -0.15 -24.00
CA LEU A 343 4.35 0.93 -24.70
C LEU A 343 5.33 1.77 -25.54
N LEU A 344 6.48 2.14 -24.95
CA LEU A 344 7.51 2.89 -25.66
C LEU A 344 8.07 2.09 -26.85
N GLU A 345 8.32 0.78 -26.69
CA GLU A 345 8.75 -0.12 -27.76
C GLU A 345 7.68 -0.30 -28.84
N SER A 346 6.40 -0.05 -28.54
CA SER A 346 5.30 -0.08 -29.51
C SER A 346 5.08 1.29 -30.17
N GLY A 347 5.97 2.26 -29.95
CA GLY A 347 5.92 3.58 -30.57
C GLY A 347 5.11 4.64 -29.80
N ALA A 348 4.68 4.37 -28.57
CA ALA A 348 3.92 5.36 -27.80
C ALA A 348 4.81 6.53 -27.35
N ASP A 349 4.27 7.74 -27.46
CA ASP A 349 4.97 8.97 -27.06
C ASP A 349 5.28 9.01 -25.54
N LEU A 350 6.46 9.56 -25.20
CA LEU A 350 6.94 9.62 -23.82
C LEU A 350 6.07 10.51 -22.93
N ARG A 351 5.52 11.61 -23.48
CA ARG A 351 4.64 12.52 -22.73
C ARG A 351 3.29 11.86 -22.48
N PHE A 352 2.79 11.09 -23.44
CA PHE A 352 1.62 10.23 -23.24
C PHE A 352 1.85 9.19 -22.12
N ILE A 353 2.97 8.48 -22.13
CA ILE A 353 3.33 7.50 -21.08
C ILE A 353 3.44 8.19 -19.70
N GLN A 354 4.04 9.39 -19.64
CA GLN A 354 4.14 10.16 -18.40
C GLN A 354 2.76 10.46 -17.80
N LYS A 355 1.82 10.95 -18.62
CA LYS A 355 0.45 11.28 -18.19
C LYS A 355 -0.28 10.04 -17.70
N LEU A 356 -0.19 8.95 -18.45
CA LEU A 356 -0.83 7.67 -18.15
C LEU A 356 -0.34 7.06 -16.81
N LEU A 357 0.97 7.11 -16.57
CA LEU A 357 1.57 6.64 -15.32
C LEU A 357 1.38 7.63 -14.16
N GLY A 358 0.96 8.86 -14.40
CA GLY A 358 0.86 9.90 -13.38
C GLY A 358 2.22 10.23 -12.77
N HIS A 359 3.21 10.45 -13.64
CA HIS A 359 4.56 10.87 -13.26
C HIS A 359 4.65 12.39 -13.21
N HIS A 360 5.06 12.94 -12.06
CA HIS A 360 5.22 14.39 -11.88
C HIS A 360 6.37 14.97 -12.70
N SER A 361 7.39 14.18 -13.01
CA SER A 361 8.56 14.64 -13.75
C SER A 361 8.84 13.73 -14.92
N ILE A 362 9.05 14.32 -16.09
CA ILE A 362 9.48 13.62 -17.31
C ILE A 362 10.75 12.80 -17.05
N LYS A 363 11.65 13.27 -16.16
CA LYS A 363 12.88 12.56 -15.77
C LYS A 363 12.62 11.16 -15.20
N THR A 364 11.49 10.97 -14.51
CA THR A 364 11.09 9.64 -14.01
C THR A 364 10.55 8.71 -15.10
N THR A 365 10.09 9.28 -16.22
CA THR A 365 9.65 8.53 -17.40
C THR A 365 10.81 8.29 -18.37
N GLN A 366 11.77 9.21 -18.46
CA GLN A 366 13.02 9.05 -19.21
C GLN A 366 13.85 7.85 -18.73
N THR A 367 13.65 7.38 -17.49
CA THR A 367 14.30 6.13 -17.05
C THR A 367 13.93 4.92 -17.94
N TYR A 368 12.82 4.98 -18.69
CA TYR A 368 12.41 3.93 -19.64
C TYR A 368 13.08 4.03 -21.01
N THR A 369 13.56 5.21 -21.42
CA THR A 369 14.17 5.39 -22.75
C THR A 369 15.50 4.66 -22.84
N HIS A 370 16.25 4.59 -21.74
CA HIS A 370 17.51 3.83 -21.65
C HIS A 370 17.35 2.30 -21.81
N VAL A 371 16.12 1.78 -21.77
CA VAL A 371 15.85 0.33 -21.80
C VAL A 371 15.18 -0.10 -23.11
N SER A 372 14.57 0.84 -23.85
CA SER A 372 13.89 0.53 -25.11
C SER A 372 14.90 0.16 -26.18
N LYS A 373 14.79 -1.06 -26.72
CA LYS A 373 15.62 -1.52 -27.84
C LYS A 373 15.20 -0.89 -29.17
N ALA A 374 13.96 -0.39 -29.28
CA ALA A 374 13.42 0.16 -30.53
C ALA A 374 14.22 1.38 -31.03
N SER A 375 14.76 2.19 -30.10
CA SER A 375 15.61 3.33 -30.46
C SER A 375 17.04 2.93 -30.82
N ILE A 376 17.53 1.75 -30.38
CA ILE A 376 18.91 1.31 -30.63
C ILE A 376 18.97 0.42 -31.88
N LYS A 377 17.96 -0.42 -32.12
CA LYS A 377 17.92 -1.31 -33.30
C LYS A 377 17.68 -0.59 -34.63
N ASN A 378 17.08 0.59 -34.59
CA ASN A 378 16.86 1.44 -35.77
C ASN A 378 18.03 2.39 -36.04
N ILE A 379 19.07 2.35 -35.20
CA ILE A 379 20.34 3.02 -35.48
C ILE A 379 21.19 1.98 -36.18
N SER A 380 21.16 1.98 -37.52
CA SER A 380 22.15 1.26 -38.31
C SER A 380 23.52 1.85 -37.99
N SER A 381 24.53 0.99 -37.81
CA SER A 381 25.89 1.48 -37.67
C SER A 381 26.28 2.18 -38.98
N PRO A 382 26.99 3.32 -38.96
CA PRO A 382 27.59 3.86 -40.18
C PRO A 382 28.52 2.86 -40.88
N LEU A 383 29.04 1.87 -40.15
CA LEU A 383 29.78 0.72 -40.71
C LEU A 383 28.90 -0.27 -41.49
N ASP A 384 27.60 -0.35 -41.21
CA ASP A 384 26.67 -1.23 -41.93
C ASP A 384 26.25 -0.63 -43.29
N SER A 385 26.70 0.60 -43.58
CA SER A 385 26.48 1.34 -44.84
C SER A 385 27.77 1.67 -45.62
N LEU A 386 28.92 1.17 -45.14
CA LEU A 386 30.20 1.16 -45.86
C LEU A 386 30.36 -0.19 -46.55
#